data_AF-A0A5C6DI47-F1
#
_entry.id   AF-A0A5C6DI47-F1
#
_cell.length_a   1.000
_cell.length_b   1.000
_cell.length_c   1.000
_cell.angle_alpha   90.00
_cell.angle_beta   90.00
_cell.angle_gamma   90.00
#
_symmetry.space_group_name_H-M   'P 1'
#
loop_
_entity.id
_entity.type
_entity.pdbx_description
1 polymer ?
#
loop_
_entity_poly.entity_id
_entity_poly.type
_entity_poly.pdbx_seq_one_letter_code
_entity_poly.pdbx_strand_id
1 'polypeptide(L)'
;MHMGYPAYLQATEQRPAEEHWVSMPAELKSQLIEYMASYTVPEDQIDGPCIWLDLETRRCRHHEHRPRVCRDFQVDGKGCREWRKHSARYLSAATSDVLL
;
A
#
# COMPACT_ATOMS: atom_id res chain seq x y z
N MET A 1 -11.71 4.84 5.21
CA MET A 1 -10.46 5.24 4.54
C MET A 1 -10.17 4.22 3.46
N HIS A 2 -10.42 4.56 2.19
CA HIS A 2 -10.12 3.71 1.03
C HIS A 2 -8.65 3.88 0.69
N MET A 3 -7.87 2.80 0.67
CA MET A 3 -6.44 2.85 0.31
C MET A 3 -6.23 2.84 -1.23
N GLY A 4 -7.31 2.78 -2.02
CA GLY A 4 -7.32 2.86 -3.49
C GLY A 4 -7.12 4.27 -4.09
N TYR A 5 -6.74 5.25 -3.28
CA TYR A 5 -6.10 6.46 -3.75
C TYR A 5 -4.92 6.67 -2.82
N PRO A 6 -3.66 6.59 -3.27
CA PRO A 6 -2.53 6.77 -2.39
C PRO A 6 -2.74 8.08 -1.64
N ALA A 7 -2.57 8.08 -0.31
CA ALA A 7 -2.72 9.29 0.52
C ALA A 7 -1.90 10.49 -0.01
N TYR A 8 -0.91 10.21 -0.86
CA TYR A 8 -0.21 11.15 -1.73
C TYR A 8 -1.07 12.13 -2.51
N LEU A 9 -2.16 11.65 -3.09
CA LEU A 9 -2.96 12.41 -4.04
C LEU A 9 -4.23 12.98 -3.41
N GLN A 10 -4.46 12.77 -2.10
CA GLN A 10 -5.49 13.50 -1.33
C GLN A 10 -5.08 14.97 -1.08
N ALA A 11 -4.38 15.57 -2.05
CA ALA A 11 -4.04 16.96 -2.03
C ALA A 11 -5.33 17.77 -2.24
N THR A 12 -5.67 18.57 -1.24
CA THR A 12 -6.73 19.58 -1.34
C THR A 12 -6.09 20.97 -1.17
N GLU A 13 -6.85 22.04 -1.41
CA GLU A 13 -6.36 23.39 -1.11
C GLU A 13 -5.91 23.55 0.35
N GLN A 14 -6.52 22.79 1.26
CA GLN A 14 -6.27 22.82 2.71
C GLN A 14 -5.23 21.78 3.16
N ARG A 15 -4.90 20.80 2.31
CA ARG A 15 -3.93 19.74 2.61
C ARG A 15 -3.06 19.52 1.38
N PRO A 16 -1.85 20.09 1.30
CA PRO A 16 -1.00 19.88 0.15
C PRO A 16 -0.60 18.40 0.01
N ALA A 17 -0.15 18.02 -1.19
CA ALA A 17 0.46 16.72 -1.41
C ALA A 17 1.63 16.50 -0.45
N GLU A 18 1.84 15.25 -0.02
CA GLU A 18 2.99 14.94 0.82
C GLU A 18 4.30 15.28 0.10
N GLU A 19 5.28 15.82 0.81
CA GLU A 19 6.60 16.14 0.25
C GLU A 19 7.24 14.94 -0.47
N HIS A 20 7.07 13.74 0.09
CA HIS A 20 7.61 12.51 -0.48
C HIS A 20 6.88 12.08 -1.77
N TRP A 21 5.66 12.56 -2.01
CA TRP A 21 5.05 12.46 -3.34
C TRP A 21 5.71 13.43 -4.29
N VAL A 22 5.91 14.68 -3.89
CA VAL A 22 6.51 15.73 -4.73
C VAL A 22 7.90 15.29 -5.19
N SER A 23 8.73 14.79 -4.29
CA SER A 23 10.11 14.35 -4.57
C SER A 23 10.24 12.94 -5.15
N MET A 24 9.15 12.17 -5.26
CA MET A 24 9.22 10.83 -5.85
C MET A 24 9.66 10.88 -7.32
N PRO A 25 10.58 9.99 -7.76
CA PRO A 25 10.99 9.86 -9.15
C PRO A 25 9.81 9.70 -10.11
N ALA A 26 9.94 10.28 -11.31
CA ALA A 26 8.87 10.28 -12.31
C ALA A 26 8.45 8.85 -12.70
N GLU A 27 9.41 7.94 -12.78
CA GLU A 27 9.21 6.53 -13.14
C GLU A 27 8.34 5.81 -12.11
N LEU A 28 8.56 6.07 -10.82
CA LEU A 28 7.74 5.48 -9.75
C LEU A 28 6.34 6.09 -9.72
N LYS A 29 6.20 7.40 -9.99
CA LYS A 29 4.89 8.03 -10.15
C LYS A 29 4.10 7.38 -11.30
N SER A 30 4.73 7.17 -12.44
CA SER A 30 4.09 6.53 -13.60
C SER A 30 3.62 5.11 -13.28
N GLN A 31 4.45 4.28 -12.64
CA GLN A 31 4.04 2.93 -12.22
C GLN A 31 2.78 2.95 -11.35
N LEU A 32 2.71 3.88 -10.39
CA LEU A 32 1.55 4.00 -9.51
C LEU A 32 0.30 4.46 -10.26
N ILE A 33 0.43 5.45 -11.14
CA ILE A 33 -0.67 5.97 -11.97
C ILE A 33 -1.21 4.88 -12.89
N GLU A 34 -0.33 4.14 -13.58
CA GLU A 34 -0.70 3.03 -14.46
C GLU A 34 -1.41 1.90 -13.71
N TYR A 35 -0.89 1.53 -12.53
CA TYR A 35 -1.55 0.55 -11.66
C TYR A 35 -2.95 1.00 -11.30
N MET A 36 -3.11 2.22 -10.80
CA MET A 36 -4.40 2.76 -10.39
C MET A 36 -5.41 2.81 -11.54
N ALA A 37 -4.98 3.10 -12.75
CA ALA A 37 -5.85 3.15 -13.92
C ALA A 37 -6.49 1.78 -14.26
N SER A 38 -5.84 0.68 -13.86
CA SER A 38 -6.30 -0.70 -14.11
C SER A 38 -6.77 -1.42 -12.85
N TYR A 39 -6.63 -0.78 -11.68
CA TYR A 39 -6.84 -1.42 -10.40
C TYR A 39 -8.33 -1.60 -10.08
N THR A 40 -8.71 -2.83 -9.76
CA THR A 40 -10.07 -3.17 -9.30
C THR A 40 -9.98 -3.67 -7.86
N VAL A 41 -10.71 -3.01 -6.96
CA VAL A 41 -10.82 -3.45 -5.56
C VAL A 41 -11.65 -4.74 -5.52
N PRO A 42 -11.18 -5.82 -4.88
CA PRO A 42 -11.98 -7.03 -4.71
C PRO A 42 -13.21 -6.77 -3.83
N GLU A 43 -14.34 -7.44 -4.11
CA GLU A 43 -15.67 -7.16 -3.54
C GLU A 43 -15.75 -7.23 -2.00
N ASP A 44 -14.82 -7.93 -1.36
CA ASP A 44 -14.74 -8.12 0.09
C ASP A 44 -13.65 -7.31 0.78
N GLN A 45 -12.86 -6.52 0.04
CA GLN A 45 -11.71 -5.78 0.58
C GLN A 45 -11.93 -4.29 0.59
N ILE A 46 -11.33 -3.64 1.60
CA ILE A 46 -11.22 -2.17 1.60
C ILE A 46 -10.25 -1.72 0.51
N ASP A 47 -9.20 -2.52 0.28
CA ASP A 47 -8.21 -2.39 -0.78
C ASP A 47 -7.38 -3.67 -0.91
N GLY A 48 -6.63 -3.80 -2.01
CA GLY A 48 -5.71 -4.90 -2.26
C GLY A 48 -4.26 -4.57 -1.87
N PRO A 49 -3.31 -5.48 -2.16
CA PRO A 49 -1.91 -5.22 -1.90
C PRO A 49 -1.42 -4.08 -2.79
N CYS A 50 -0.59 -3.20 -2.24
CA CYS A 50 0.06 -2.17 -3.05
C CYS A 50 0.95 -2.79 -4.13
N ILE A 51 1.00 -2.14 -5.30
CA ILE A 51 1.90 -2.46 -6.42
C ILE A 51 3.37 -2.73 -6.02
N TRP A 52 3.92 -2.04 -5.02
CA TRP A 52 5.32 -2.23 -4.61
C TRP A 52 5.52 -3.24 -3.49
N LEU A 53 4.47 -3.91 -3.02
CA LEU A 53 4.62 -5.01 -2.07
C LEU A 53 5.14 -6.24 -2.81
N ASP A 54 6.33 -6.68 -2.45
CA ASP A 54 6.84 -7.98 -2.86
C ASP A 54 6.22 -9.06 -1.97
N LEU A 55 5.39 -9.93 -2.55
CA LEU A 55 4.60 -10.91 -1.80
C LEU A 55 5.44 -12.08 -1.28
N GLU A 56 6.55 -12.40 -1.92
CA GLU A 56 7.46 -13.47 -1.48
C GLU A 56 8.24 -13.04 -0.24
N THR A 57 8.86 -11.87 -0.30
CA THR A 57 9.69 -11.34 0.79
C THR A 57 8.88 -10.57 1.85
N ARG A 58 7.64 -10.19 1.53
CA ARG A 58 6.75 -9.33 2.32
C ARG A 58 7.33 -7.93 2.60
N ARG A 59 8.26 -7.47 1.75
CA ARG A 59 8.92 -6.17 1.84
C ARG A 59 8.46 -5.26 0.70
N CYS A 60 8.34 -3.97 0.98
CA CYS A 60 8.05 -3.01 -0.09
C CYS A 60 9.35 -2.70 -0.85
N ARG A 61 9.28 -2.67 -2.19
CA ARG A 61 10.42 -2.33 -3.06
C ARG A 61 10.85 -0.86 -2.94
N HIS A 62 9.90 0.03 -2.65
CA HIS A 62 10.11 1.47 -2.56
C HIS A 62 9.48 2.05 -1.28
N HIS A 63 9.84 1.52 -0.11
CA HIS A 63 9.21 1.90 1.18
C HIS A 63 9.41 3.38 1.52
N GLU A 64 10.60 3.90 1.25
CA GLU A 64 10.99 5.30 1.37
C GLU A 64 10.10 6.23 0.53
N HIS A 65 9.52 5.69 -0.54
CA HIS A 65 8.57 6.37 -1.40
C HIS A 65 7.12 5.90 -1.15
N ARG A 66 6.75 5.32 0.00
CA ARG A 66 5.34 5.03 0.40
C ARG A 66 4.80 6.10 1.34
N PRO A 67 3.49 6.44 1.36
CA PRO A 67 2.97 7.58 2.15
C PRO A 67 3.36 7.50 3.63
N ARG A 68 3.30 8.63 4.35
CA ARG A 68 3.76 8.69 5.76
C ARG A 68 3.17 7.57 6.62
N VAL A 69 1.88 7.28 6.47
CA VAL A 69 1.20 6.18 7.20
C VAL A 69 1.86 4.80 7.03
N CYS A 70 2.55 4.58 5.90
CA CYS A 70 3.34 3.37 5.67
C CYS A 70 4.79 3.50 6.20
N ARG A 71 5.38 4.69 6.11
CA ARG A 71 6.77 4.97 6.55
C ARG A 71 6.93 5.03 8.06
N ASP A 72 5.86 5.33 8.79
CA ASP A 72 5.85 5.33 10.26
C ASP A 72 6.12 3.93 10.86
N PHE A 73 6.09 2.86 10.04
CA PHE A 73 6.41 1.50 10.46
C PHE A 73 7.73 1.00 9.85
N GLN A 74 8.50 0.25 10.66
CA GLN A 74 9.60 -0.57 10.14
C GLN A 74 9.05 -1.58 9.13
N VAL A 75 9.70 -1.69 7.96
CA VAL A 75 9.33 -2.63 6.90
C VAL A 75 9.26 -4.05 7.45
N ASP A 76 8.14 -4.72 7.18
CA ASP A 76 7.82 -6.06 7.66
C ASP A 76 7.82 -6.22 9.20
N GLY A 77 7.95 -5.15 9.97
CA GLY A 77 7.76 -5.16 11.42
C GLY A 77 6.29 -5.43 11.81
N LYS A 78 6.04 -5.64 13.10
CA LYS A 78 4.68 -5.94 13.62
C LYS A 78 3.64 -4.91 13.14
N GLY A 79 3.91 -3.61 13.31
CA GLY A 79 2.99 -2.54 12.87
C GLY A 79 2.72 -2.56 11.37
N CYS A 80 3.75 -2.78 10.54
CA CYS A 80 3.62 -2.91 9.09
C CYS A 80 2.74 -4.12 8.71
N ARG A 81 2.97 -5.28 9.32
CA ARG A 81 2.18 -6.50 9.07
C ARG A 81 0.72 -6.32 9.47
N GLU A 82 0.47 -5.76 10.65
CA GLU A 82 -0.90 -5.54 11.14
C GLU A 82 -1.62 -4.46 10.31
N TRP A 83 -0.92 -3.41 9.89
CA TRP A 83 -1.47 -2.39 8.97
C TRP A 83 -1.85 -3.01 7.62
N ARG A 84 -0.99 -3.86 7.06
CA ARG A 84 -1.28 -4.60 5.83
C ARG A 84 -2.49 -5.52 6.00
N LYS A 85 -2.61 -6.25 7.11
CA LYS A 85 -3.80 -7.07 7.40
C LYS A 85 -5.09 -6.26 7.53
N HIS A 86 -5.03 -5.08 8.15
CA HIS A 86 -6.18 -4.19 8.25
C HIS A 86 -6.57 -3.60 6.89
N SER A 87 -5.58 -3.26 6.07
CA SER A 87 -5.77 -2.75 4.72
C SER A 87 -6.26 -3.86 3.77
N ALA A 88 -5.78 -5.10 3.98
CA ALA A 88 -6.03 -6.30 3.20
C ALA A 88 -6.86 -7.36 3.95
N ARG A 89 -7.89 -6.98 4.71
CA ARG A 89 -9.00 -7.93 4.99
C ARG A 89 -9.70 -8.09 3.65
N TYR A 90 -9.24 -8.90 2.70
CA TYR A 90 -9.13 -10.36 2.69
C TYR A 90 -7.93 -10.85 1.83
N LEU A 91 -6.72 -10.82 2.37
CA LEU A 91 -5.67 -11.71 1.90
C LEU A 91 -5.50 -12.83 2.92
N SER A 92 -6.37 -13.83 2.73
CA SER A 92 -6.23 -15.25 3.11
C SER A 92 -6.53 -15.58 4.61
N ALA A 93 -7.34 -16.58 4.98
CA ALA A 93 -7.43 -17.91 4.37
C ALA A 93 -6.07 -18.49 3.93
N ALA A 94 -4.94 -18.00 4.48
CA ALA A 94 -3.64 -18.64 4.31
C ALA A 94 -3.29 -19.24 5.65
N THR A 95 -3.97 -20.35 5.91
CA THR A 95 -3.35 -21.61 6.30
C THR A 95 -4.50 -22.62 6.40
N SER A 96 -4.99 -23.10 5.25
CA SER A 96 -5.20 -24.55 5.22
C SER A 96 -3.81 -25.15 5.44
N ASP A 97 -3.74 -26.09 6.37
CA ASP A 97 -2.54 -26.78 6.86
C ASP A 97 -1.71 -26.03 7.91
N VAL A 98 -2.21 -26.00 9.16
CA VAL A 98 -1.61 -26.79 10.25
C VAL A 98 -2.72 -27.18 11.23
N LEU A 99 -3.20 -28.42 11.13
CA LEU A 99 -3.41 -29.35 12.26
C LEU A 99 -3.83 -30.72 11.70
N LEU A 100 -3.17 -31.74 12.25
CA LEU A 100 -3.39 -33.17 12.09
C LEU A 100 -4.88 -33.58 12.11
#